data_AF-A0A4Q4CNE7-F1
#
_entry.id   AF-A0A4Q4CNE7-F1
#
_cell.length_a   1.000
_cell.length_b   1.000
_cell.length_c   1.000
_cell.angle_alpha   90.00
_cell.angle_beta   90.00
_cell.angle_gamma   90.00
#
_symmetry.space_group_name_H-M   'P 1'
#
loop_
_entity.id
_entity.type
_entity.pdbx_description
1 polymer ?
#
loop_
_entity_poly.entity_id
_entity_poly.type
_entity_poly.pdbx_seq_one_letter_code
_entity_poly.pdbx_strand_id
1 'polypeptide(L)'
;MTAPGYAALSRRYAAEDDVRMAQLASWAGDVHTLERLLQEQGADLPAAGAAVAAAVETATADLPDRPVSPREVVELARRAMVAAADPSVRDLLVERLDGLRHLDLIDTGVGAGDPSGSPADRLGGRSADELWSELRTVATDSASVASHLAADGAAVTAGRLSRRADAAAYEAYLVLAAMRSGDVAFATVDLRWDLLADTDLPVRARFSDAVGAAERGSLHASLETT
;
A
#
# COMPACT_ATOMS: atom_id res chain seq x y z
N MET A 1 -7.54 12.84 -11.77
CA MET A 1 -8.14 11.58 -11.27
C MET A 1 -7.53 11.31 -9.91
N THR A 2 -8.33 11.45 -8.85
CA THR A 2 -8.01 10.98 -7.49
C THR A 2 -7.93 9.45 -7.50
N ALA A 3 -7.10 8.85 -6.63
CA ALA A 3 -6.94 7.41 -6.52
C ALA A 3 -8.25 6.79 -6.02
N PRO A 4 -9.06 6.13 -6.87
CA PRO A 4 -10.48 5.93 -6.57
C PRO A 4 -10.77 4.98 -5.38
N GLY A 5 -9.79 4.23 -4.88
CA GLY A 5 -10.00 3.25 -3.80
C GLY A 5 -9.62 3.74 -2.40
N TYR A 6 -8.52 4.48 -2.22
CA TYR A 6 -7.99 4.79 -0.88
C TYR A 6 -8.93 5.65 -0.02
N ALA A 7 -9.55 6.67 -0.61
CA ALA A 7 -10.48 7.52 0.12
C ALA A 7 -11.74 6.75 0.54
N ALA A 8 -12.19 5.78 -0.26
CA ALA A 8 -13.31 4.91 0.09
C ALA A 8 -12.93 3.94 1.22
N LEU A 9 -11.75 3.30 1.13
CA LEU A 9 -11.20 2.45 2.18
C LEU A 9 -11.05 3.19 3.51
N SER A 10 -10.48 4.39 3.49
CA SER A 10 -10.28 5.21 4.68
C SER A 10 -11.60 5.52 5.38
N ARG A 11 -12.67 5.82 4.61
CA ARG A 11 -14.02 6.01 5.14
C ARG A 11 -14.63 4.73 5.69
N ARG A 12 -14.37 3.58 5.07
CA ARG A 12 -14.85 2.27 5.55
C ARG A 12 -14.21 1.94 6.90
N TYR A 13 -12.89 1.99 7.00
CA TYR A 13 -12.20 1.73 8.26
C TYR A 13 -12.61 2.71 9.37
N ALA A 14 -12.83 3.99 9.03
CA ALA A 14 -13.34 4.96 9.99
C ALA A 14 -14.76 4.62 10.49
N ALA A 15 -15.60 4.05 9.64
CA ALA A 15 -16.94 3.57 10.03
C ALA A 15 -16.90 2.26 10.84
N GLU A 16 -15.79 1.53 10.80
CA GLU A 16 -15.51 0.30 11.55
C GLU A 16 -14.69 0.58 12.83
N ASP A 17 -14.47 1.86 13.17
CA ASP A 17 -13.63 2.33 14.28
C ASP A 17 -12.15 1.85 14.22
N ASP A 18 -11.68 1.40 13.06
CA ASP A 18 -10.25 1.11 12.83
C ASP A 18 -9.50 2.40 12.47
N VAL A 19 -9.14 3.15 13.52
CA VAL A 19 -8.38 4.41 13.42
C VAL A 19 -7.11 4.24 12.60
N ARG A 20 -6.34 3.18 12.86
CA ARG A 20 -5.01 2.98 12.28
C ARG A 20 -5.13 2.75 10.78
N MET A 21 -6.03 1.86 10.36
CA MET A 21 -6.24 1.56 8.95
C MET A 21 -6.89 2.74 8.22
N ALA A 22 -7.78 3.49 8.88
CA ALA A 22 -8.35 4.71 8.32
C ALA A 22 -7.26 5.75 8.01
N GLN A 23 -6.34 6.00 8.95
CA GLN A 23 -5.22 6.93 8.76
C GLN A 23 -4.26 6.42 7.67
N LEU A 24 -3.90 5.14 7.70
CA LEU A 24 -2.98 4.54 6.74
C LEU A 24 -3.54 4.59 5.32
N ALA A 25 -4.83 4.27 5.13
CA ALA A 25 -5.51 4.38 3.85
C ALA A 25 -5.52 5.82 3.32
N SER A 26 -5.79 6.80 4.20
CA SER A 26 -5.76 8.21 3.81
C SER A 26 -4.35 8.63 3.36
N TRP A 27 -3.33 8.30 4.16
CA TRP A 27 -1.95 8.66 3.87
C TRP A 27 -1.45 7.98 2.58
N ALA A 28 -1.77 6.70 2.37
CA ALA A 28 -1.43 5.98 1.15
C ALA A 28 -2.06 6.63 -0.09
N GLY A 29 -3.31 7.12 0.02
CA GLY A 29 -3.96 7.90 -1.04
C GLY A 29 -3.25 9.22 -1.37
N ASP A 30 -2.74 9.91 -0.34
CA ASP A 30 -1.99 11.15 -0.49
C ASP A 30 -0.64 10.91 -1.20
N VAL A 31 0.11 9.91 -0.75
CA VAL A 31 1.40 9.50 -1.35
C VAL A 31 1.19 9.07 -2.80
N HIS A 32 0.18 8.25 -3.08
CA HIS A 32 -0.14 7.84 -4.46
C HIS A 32 -0.48 9.05 -5.34
N THR A 33 -1.19 10.05 -4.81
CA THR A 33 -1.50 11.28 -5.53
C THR A 33 -0.23 12.05 -5.88
N LEU A 34 0.72 12.18 -4.94
CA LEU A 34 2.03 12.78 -5.19
C LEU A 34 2.82 12.01 -6.24
N GLU A 35 2.93 10.69 -6.11
CA GLU A 35 3.68 9.84 -7.06
C GLU A 35 3.16 10.01 -8.48
N ARG A 36 1.84 10.03 -8.67
CA ARG A 36 1.23 10.25 -9.99
C ARG A 36 1.61 11.60 -10.57
N LEU A 37 1.56 12.66 -9.76
CA LEU A 37 1.93 14.01 -10.19
C LEU A 37 3.40 14.09 -10.59
N LEU A 38 4.28 13.52 -9.78
CA LEU A 38 5.72 13.46 -10.06
C LEU A 38 6.01 12.63 -11.31
N GLN A 39 5.29 11.52 -11.52
CA GLN A 39 5.40 10.71 -12.72
C GLN A 39 4.94 11.48 -13.97
N GLU A 40 3.84 12.23 -13.89
CA GLU A 40 3.34 13.10 -14.96
C GLU A 40 4.39 14.17 -15.37
N GLN A 41 5.29 14.55 -14.46
CA GLN A 41 6.40 15.49 -14.70
C GLN A 41 7.74 14.80 -15.04
N GLY A 42 7.81 13.45 -15.05
CA GLY A 42 9.05 12.71 -15.32
C GLY A 42 10.09 12.81 -14.21
N ALA A 43 9.68 13.02 -12.96
CA ALA A 43 10.57 13.17 -11.81
C ALA A 43 11.14 11.82 -11.30
N ASP A 44 12.25 11.91 -10.55
CA ASP A 44 12.88 10.79 -9.85
C ASP A 44 12.08 10.44 -8.57
N LEU A 45 11.22 9.44 -8.67
CA LEU A 45 10.33 9.02 -7.59
C LEU A 45 11.08 8.53 -6.33
N PRO A 46 12.13 7.68 -6.41
CA PRO A 46 12.94 7.32 -5.25
C PRO A 46 13.48 8.52 -4.46
N ALA A 47 14.06 9.51 -5.16
CA ALA A 47 14.63 10.68 -4.50
C ALA A 47 13.54 11.53 -3.82
N ALA A 48 12.40 11.73 -4.49
CA ALA A 48 11.27 12.45 -3.93
C ALA A 48 10.66 11.73 -2.71
N GLY A 49 10.52 10.40 -2.78
CA GLY A 49 10.03 9.59 -1.68
C GLY A 49 10.92 9.69 -0.43
N ALA A 50 12.24 9.63 -0.61
CA ALA A 50 13.19 9.80 0.49
C ALA A 50 13.11 11.21 1.14
N ALA A 51 12.95 12.26 0.33
CA ALA A 51 12.78 13.62 0.82
C ALA A 51 11.48 13.79 1.63
N VAL A 52 10.37 13.20 1.16
CA VAL A 52 9.09 13.19 1.87
C VAL A 52 9.19 12.43 3.19
N ALA A 53 9.80 11.24 3.19
CA ALA A 53 10.00 10.44 4.41
C ALA A 53 10.76 11.23 5.47
N ALA A 54 11.90 11.83 5.10
CA ALA A 54 12.71 12.65 6.02
C ALA A 54 11.94 13.88 6.55
N ALA A 55 11.14 14.52 5.70
CA ALA A 55 10.33 15.67 6.10
C ALA A 55 9.21 15.27 7.09
N VAL A 56 8.56 14.12 6.87
CA VAL A 56 7.55 13.59 7.79
C VAL A 56 8.18 13.19 9.11
N GLU A 57 9.31 12.48 9.10
CA GLU A 57 10.06 12.12 10.31
C GLU A 57 10.39 13.37 11.14
N THR A 58 10.93 14.41 10.50
CA THR A 58 11.23 15.69 11.14
C THR A 58 9.98 16.33 11.73
N ALA A 59 8.89 16.40 10.96
CA ALA A 59 7.64 17.00 11.43
C ALA A 59 7.04 16.23 12.62
N THR A 60 7.20 14.90 12.67
CA THR A 60 6.71 14.08 13.77
C THR A 60 7.56 14.19 15.04
N ALA A 61 8.83 14.58 14.93
CA ALA A 61 9.69 14.81 16.09
C ALA A 61 9.19 15.96 16.97
N ASP A 62 8.46 16.92 16.38
CA ASP A 62 7.89 18.09 17.05
C ASP A 62 6.43 17.88 17.51
N LEU A 63 5.96 16.61 17.59
CA LEU A 63 4.61 16.33 18.08
C LEU A 63 4.43 16.81 19.52
N PRO A 64 3.29 17.44 19.85
CA PRO A 64 3.07 18.00 21.17
C PRO A 64 2.83 16.88 22.19
N ASP A 65 3.20 17.14 23.45
CA ASP A 65 2.96 16.22 24.59
C ASP A 65 1.49 16.27 25.06
N ARG A 66 0.57 16.12 24.11
CA ARG A 66 -0.88 16.05 24.33
C ARG A 66 -1.48 14.98 23.42
N PRO A 67 -2.71 14.52 23.71
CA PRO A 67 -3.44 13.70 22.75
C PRO A 67 -3.56 14.41 21.39
N VAL A 68 -3.20 13.68 20.34
CA VAL A 68 -3.30 14.10 18.94
C VAL A 68 -4.43 13.31 18.31
N SER A 69 -5.37 14.02 17.68
CA SER A 69 -6.49 13.37 16.98
C SER A 69 -6.00 12.61 15.74
N PRO A 70 -6.75 11.59 15.28
CA PRO A 70 -6.39 10.85 14.08
C PRO A 70 -6.18 11.74 12.86
N ARG A 71 -7.02 12.76 12.72
CA ARG A 71 -6.94 13.76 11.66
C ARG A 71 -5.66 14.59 11.76
N GLU A 72 -5.31 15.08 12.94
CA GLU A 72 -4.11 15.91 13.14
C GLU A 72 -2.83 15.20 12.72
N VAL A 73 -2.73 13.88 12.95
CA VAL A 73 -1.58 13.07 12.50
C VAL A 73 -1.44 13.10 10.98
N VAL A 74 -2.53 12.86 10.24
CA VAL A 74 -2.52 12.86 8.78
C VAL A 74 -2.30 14.27 8.22
N GLU A 75 -2.88 15.30 8.84
CA GLU A 75 -2.64 16.70 8.44
C GLU A 75 -1.19 17.13 8.64
N LEU A 76 -0.53 16.66 9.71
CA LEU A 76 0.89 16.90 9.92
C LEU A 76 1.74 16.28 8.80
N ALA A 77 1.51 15.00 8.50
CA ALA A 77 2.21 14.30 7.43
C ALA A 77 1.98 14.96 6.06
N ARG A 78 0.74 15.37 5.75
CA ARG A 78 0.39 16.11 4.53
C ARG A 78 1.15 17.42 4.42
N ARG A 79 1.21 18.22 5.49
CA ARG A 79 1.95 19.49 5.46
C ARG A 79 3.44 19.27 5.18
N ALA A 80 4.03 18.27 5.81
CA ALA A 80 5.42 17.89 5.57
C ALA A 80 5.65 17.45 4.12
N MET A 81 4.77 16.59 3.59
CA MET A 81 4.82 16.13 2.20
C MET A 81 4.70 17.28 1.20
N VAL A 82 3.72 18.17 1.37
CA VAL A 82 3.52 19.33 0.48
C VAL A 82 4.73 20.27 0.54
N ALA A 83 5.32 20.46 1.73
CA ALA A 83 6.52 21.29 1.88
C ALA A 83 7.76 20.67 1.19
N ALA A 84 7.88 19.33 1.23
CA ALA A 84 8.98 18.59 0.61
C ALA A 84 8.79 18.40 -0.91
N ALA A 85 7.55 18.42 -1.40
CA ALA A 85 7.24 18.25 -2.81
C ALA A 85 7.86 19.38 -3.68
N ASP A 86 8.15 19.06 -4.93
CA ASP A 86 8.64 20.03 -5.91
C ASP A 86 7.63 21.17 -6.07
N PRO A 87 8.07 22.45 -6.07
CA PRO A 87 7.17 23.60 -6.19
C PRO A 87 6.21 23.54 -7.38
N SER A 88 6.61 22.91 -8.50
CA SER A 88 5.79 22.79 -9.70
C SER A 88 4.52 21.94 -9.53
N VAL A 89 4.46 21.07 -8.52
CA VAL A 89 3.31 20.17 -8.28
C VAL A 89 2.52 20.49 -7.02
N ARG A 90 2.97 21.44 -6.17
CA ARG A 90 2.37 21.69 -4.84
C ARG A 90 0.90 22.09 -4.89
N ASP A 91 0.57 23.07 -5.72
CA ASP A 91 -0.80 23.59 -5.80
C ASP A 91 -1.76 22.50 -6.29
N LEU A 92 -1.33 21.75 -7.31
CA LEU A 92 -2.09 20.65 -7.88
C LEU A 92 -2.20 19.46 -6.91
N LEU A 93 -1.15 19.22 -6.10
CA LEU A 93 -1.18 18.22 -5.04
C LEU A 93 -2.27 18.58 -4.02
N VAL A 94 -2.24 19.79 -3.46
CA VAL A 94 -3.22 20.27 -2.48
C VAL A 94 -4.65 20.20 -3.03
N GLU A 95 -4.86 20.60 -4.29
CA GLU A 95 -6.17 20.51 -4.95
C GLU A 95 -6.69 19.06 -5.04
N ARG A 96 -5.79 18.09 -5.23
CA ARG A 96 -6.14 16.68 -5.43
C ARG A 96 -6.20 15.86 -4.14
N LEU A 97 -5.80 16.39 -2.98
CA LEU A 97 -5.89 15.66 -1.72
C LEU A 97 -7.36 15.54 -1.25
N ASP A 98 -7.78 14.34 -0.89
CA ASP A 98 -9.12 14.09 -0.33
C ASP A 98 -9.29 14.71 1.06
N GLY A 99 -10.52 15.11 1.39
CA GLY A 99 -10.85 15.64 2.72
C GLY A 99 -10.75 14.59 3.83
N LEU A 100 -10.40 15.02 5.05
CA LEU A 100 -10.16 14.15 6.22
C LEU A 100 -11.31 14.11 7.23
N ARG A 101 -12.48 14.68 6.89
CA ARG A 101 -13.58 14.87 7.85
C ARG A 101 -14.08 13.56 8.47
N HIS A 102 -13.95 12.43 7.78
CA HIS A 102 -14.32 11.12 8.31
C HIS A 102 -13.46 10.67 9.49
N LEU A 103 -12.22 11.17 9.61
CA LEU A 103 -11.34 10.87 10.75
C LEU A 103 -11.76 11.57 12.05
N ASP A 104 -12.55 12.65 11.94
CA ASP A 104 -13.12 13.34 13.11
C ASP A 104 -14.29 12.58 13.74
N LEU A 105 -14.82 11.57 13.03
CA LEU A 105 -16.01 10.82 13.45
C LEU A 105 -15.68 9.60 14.30
N ILE A 106 -14.40 9.24 14.42
CA ILE A 106 -13.97 8.04 15.13
C ILE A 106 -13.89 8.32 16.62
N ASP A 107 -14.57 7.50 17.42
CA ASP A 107 -14.53 7.64 18.88
C ASP A 107 -13.23 7.04 19.43
N THR A 108 -12.24 7.89 19.72
CA THR A 108 -10.96 7.47 20.31
C THR A 108 -11.09 6.96 21.76
N GLY A 109 -12.28 7.03 22.36
CA GLY A 109 -12.57 6.59 23.73
C GLY A 109 -12.77 5.08 23.91
N VAL A 110 -13.01 4.35 22.82
CA VAL A 110 -13.06 2.88 22.82
C VAL A 110 -11.66 2.40 22.47
N GLY A 111 -11.04 1.63 23.38
CA GLY A 111 -9.65 1.17 23.21
C GLY A 111 -9.46 0.59 21.82
N ALA A 112 -8.44 1.11 21.10
CA ALA A 112 -8.12 0.75 19.72
C ALA A 112 -8.42 -0.73 19.51
N GLY A 113 -9.49 -1.01 18.75
CA GLY A 113 -9.86 -2.39 18.42
C GLY A 113 -8.62 -3.10 17.89
N ASP A 114 -8.44 -4.35 18.30
CA ASP A 114 -7.36 -5.18 17.79
C ASP A 114 -7.43 -5.09 16.26
N PRO A 115 -6.38 -4.62 15.56
CA PRO A 115 -6.43 -4.34 14.13
C PRO A 115 -6.99 -5.54 13.38
N SER A 116 -7.85 -5.29 12.39
CA SER A 116 -8.43 -6.38 11.60
C SER A 116 -7.31 -7.13 10.87
N GLY A 117 -6.94 -8.29 11.40
CA GLY A 117 -5.82 -9.12 10.94
C GLY A 117 -4.58 -8.92 11.81
N SER A 118 -4.38 -9.79 12.81
CA SER A 118 -3.11 -9.79 13.53
C SER A 118 -2.00 -10.24 12.57
N PRO A 119 -0.78 -9.69 12.65
CA PRO A 119 0.40 -10.27 12.00
C PRO A 119 0.50 -11.78 12.22
N ALA A 120 0.06 -12.26 13.38
CA ALA A 120 0.01 -13.67 13.73
C ALA A 120 -0.89 -14.49 12.79
N ASP A 121 -2.02 -13.95 12.33
CA ASP A 121 -2.95 -14.63 11.43
C ASP A 121 -2.35 -14.79 10.04
N ARG A 122 -1.70 -13.74 9.51
CA ARG A 122 -1.01 -13.79 8.20
C ARG A 122 0.23 -14.68 8.26
N LEU A 123 1.03 -14.54 9.29
CA LEU A 123 2.26 -15.30 9.45
C LEU A 123 1.99 -16.77 9.77
N GLY A 124 0.90 -17.11 10.45
CA GLY A 124 0.54 -18.51 10.76
C GLY A 124 1.64 -19.25 11.53
N GLY A 125 2.37 -18.55 12.41
CA GLY A 125 3.51 -19.08 13.17
C GLY A 125 4.87 -19.06 12.44
N ARG A 126 4.93 -18.57 11.20
CA ARG A 126 6.18 -18.36 10.45
C ARG A 126 6.81 -17.00 10.79
N SER A 127 8.09 -16.85 10.51
CA SER A 127 8.75 -15.55 10.37
C SER A 127 8.38 -14.88 9.05
N ALA A 128 8.63 -13.56 8.97
CA ALA A 128 8.43 -12.79 7.74
C ALA A 128 9.29 -13.31 6.58
N ASP A 129 10.55 -13.67 6.86
CA ASP A 129 11.48 -14.24 5.89
C ASP A 129 11.00 -15.60 5.35
N GLU A 130 10.48 -16.45 6.23
CA GLU A 130 9.92 -17.75 5.85
C GLU A 130 8.69 -17.57 4.94
N LEU A 131 7.76 -16.69 5.31
CA LEU A 131 6.59 -16.38 4.50
C LEU A 131 6.99 -15.83 3.12
N TRP A 132 7.93 -14.88 3.08
CA TRP A 132 8.44 -14.32 1.83
C TRP A 132 9.04 -15.40 0.91
N SER A 133 9.89 -16.26 1.45
CA SER A 133 10.55 -17.35 0.71
C SER A 133 9.54 -18.37 0.17
N GLU A 134 8.55 -18.75 0.98
CA GLU A 134 7.48 -19.66 0.60
C GLU A 134 6.64 -19.08 -0.55
N LEU A 135 6.23 -17.81 -0.45
CA LEU A 135 5.44 -17.14 -1.47
C LEU A 135 6.18 -17.05 -2.82
N ARG A 136 7.50 -16.79 -2.80
CA ARG A 136 8.32 -16.81 -4.03
C ARG A 136 8.37 -18.19 -4.67
N THR A 137 8.46 -19.24 -3.86
CA THR A 137 8.43 -20.62 -4.35
C THR A 137 7.07 -20.93 -4.98
N VAL A 138 5.97 -20.62 -4.30
CA VAL A 138 4.61 -20.79 -4.82
C VAL A 138 4.40 -20.03 -6.13
N ALA A 139 4.91 -18.80 -6.23
CA ALA A 139 4.83 -18.00 -7.44
C ALA A 139 5.52 -18.67 -8.62
N THR A 140 6.77 -19.10 -8.42
CA THR A 140 7.61 -19.74 -9.44
C THR A 140 7.01 -21.07 -9.90
N ASP A 141 6.64 -21.94 -8.96
CA ASP A 141 6.07 -23.26 -9.26
C ASP A 141 4.74 -23.14 -9.99
N SER A 142 3.87 -22.23 -9.53
CA SER A 142 2.56 -22.02 -10.16
C SER A 142 2.70 -21.45 -11.59
N ALA A 143 3.64 -20.54 -11.82
CA ALA A 143 3.90 -19.98 -13.15
C ALA A 143 4.47 -21.03 -14.12
N SER A 144 5.39 -21.87 -13.64
CA SER A 144 5.96 -22.98 -14.41
C SER A 144 4.89 -23.99 -14.82
N VAL A 145 4.10 -24.47 -13.87
CA VAL A 145 3.01 -25.43 -14.15
C VAL A 145 1.93 -24.81 -15.04
N ALA A 146 1.59 -23.53 -14.83
CA ALA A 146 0.65 -22.82 -15.71
C ALA A 146 1.12 -22.82 -17.17
N SER A 147 2.41 -22.58 -17.39
CA SER A 147 3.01 -22.53 -18.73
C SER A 147 2.97 -23.90 -19.42
N HIS A 148 3.30 -24.97 -18.70
CA HIS A 148 3.17 -26.34 -19.21
C HIS A 148 1.72 -26.70 -19.56
N LEU A 149 0.77 -26.42 -18.66
CA LEU A 149 -0.65 -26.69 -18.92
C LEU A 149 -1.22 -25.87 -20.07
N ALA A 150 -0.74 -24.65 -20.28
CA ALA A 150 -1.15 -23.84 -21.43
C ALA A 150 -0.65 -24.46 -22.74
N ALA A 151 0.59 -24.95 -22.77
CA ALA A 151 1.16 -25.66 -23.93
C ALA A 151 0.38 -26.95 -24.25
N ASP A 152 -0.13 -27.63 -23.22
CA ASP A 152 -0.95 -28.86 -23.35
C ASP A 152 -2.44 -28.59 -23.62
N GLY A 153 -2.85 -27.33 -23.83
CA GLY A 153 -4.24 -26.96 -24.14
C GLY A 153 -5.20 -26.90 -22.96
N ALA A 154 -4.71 -27.07 -21.72
CA ALA A 154 -5.50 -26.98 -20.48
C ALA A 154 -5.67 -25.53 -19.99
N ALA A 155 -6.19 -24.65 -20.86
CA ALA A 155 -6.21 -23.19 -20.68
C ALA A 155 -6.90 -22.70 -19.39
N VAL A 156 -7.99 -23.36 -18.96
CA VAL A 156 -8.72 -22.94 -17.74
C VAL A 156 -7.87 -23.17 -16.48
N THR A 157 -7.19 -24.31 -16.38
CA THR A 157 -6.33 -24.64 -15.23
C THR A 157 -5.06 -23.81 -15.26
N ALA A 158 -4.46 -23.64 -16.44
CA ALA A 158 -3.32 -22.74 -16.64
C ALA A 158 -3.65 -21.31 -16.18
N GLY A 159 -4.83 -20.79 -16.54
CA GLY A 159 -5.28 -19.47 -16.12
C GLY A 159 -5.47 -19.34 -14.60
N ARG A 160 -5.92 -20.39 -13.91
CA ARG A 160 -6.02 -20.40 -12.43
C ARG A 160 -4.65 -20.36 -11.78
N LEU A 161 -3.71 -21.17 -12.25
CA LEU A 161 -2.35 -21.22 -11.71
C LEU A 161 -1.57 -19.93 -12.00
N SER A 162 -1.75 -19.32 -13.18
CA SER A 162 -1.16 -18.01 -13.47
C SER A 162 -1.65 -16.94 -12.49
N ARG A 163 -2.95 -16.91 -12.16
CA ARG A 163 -3.45 -15.95 -11.16
C ARG A 163 -2.91 -16.22 -9.75
N ARG A 164 -2.75 -17.48 -9.38
CA ARG A 164 -2.10 -17.87 -8.11
C ARG A 164 -0.64 -17.40 -8.08
N ALA A 165 0.08 -17.54 -9.19
CA ALA A 165 1.45 -17.05 -9.33
C ALA A 165 1.53 -15.54 -9.13
N ASP A 166 0.68 -14.78 -9.84
CA ASP A 166 0.62 -13.33 -9.76
C ASP A 166 0.31 -12.86 -8.32
N ALA A 167 -0.68 -13.49 -7.66
CA ALA A 167 -1.05 -13.21 -6.27
C ALA A 167 0.09 -13.49 -5.28
N ALA A 168 0.76 -14.64 -5.39
CA ALA A 168 1.85 -15.01 -4.50
C ALA A 168 3.08 -14.11 -4.68
N ALA A 169 3.42 -13.75 -5.92
CA ALA A 169 4.51 -12.83 -6.19
C ALA A 169 4.22 -11.42 -5.65
N TYR A 170 2.96 -10.97 -5.77
CA TYR A 170 2.51 -9.71 -5.22
C TYR A 170 2.60 -9.69 -3.69
N GLU A 171 2.13 -10.73 -3.02
CA GLU A 171 2.23 -10.83 -1.56
C GLU A 171 3.68 -10.89 -1.10
N ALA A 172 4.54 -11.64 -1.78
CA ALA A 172 5.98 -11.68 -1.49
C ALA A 172 6.60 -10.29 -1.59
N TYR A 173 6.24 -9.52 -2.61
CA TYR A 173 6.69 -8.14 -2.75
C TYR A 173 6.25 -7.27 -1.56
N LEU A 174 4.97 -7.34 -1.18
CA LEU A 174 4.44 -6.55 -0.06
C LEU A 174 5.08 -6.94 1.28
N VAL A 175 5.27 -8.23 1.56
CA VAL A 175 5.95 -8.71 2.77
C VAL A 175 7.39 -8.18 2.82
N LEU A 176 8.12 -8.24 1.71
CA LEU A 176 9.49 -7.70 1.64
C LEU A 176 9.53 -6.18 1.85
N ALA A 177 8.56 -5.46 1.29
CA ALA A 177 8.45 -4.02 1.48
C ALA A 177 8.18 -3.68 2.96
N ALA A 178 7.24 -4.37 3.60
CA ALA A 178 6.91 -4.21 5.01
C ALA A 178 8.13 -4.49 5.91
N MET A 179 8.89 -5.54 5.63
CA MET A 179 10.14 -5.84 6.36
C MET A 179 11.16 -4.70 6.23
N ARG A 180 11.33 -4.14 5.03
CA ARG A 180 12.29 -3.06 4.77
C ARG A 180 11.87 -1.73 5.39
N SER A 181 10.57 -1.48 5.50
CA SER A 181 10.03 -0.27 6.14
C SER A 181 9.82 -0.42 7.65
N GLY A 182 10.11 -1.59 8.22
CA GLY A 182 9.87 -1.87 9.64
C GLY A 182 8.39 -1.97 10.02
N ASP A 183 7.49 -2.22 9.05
CA ASP A 183 6.07 -2.47 9.32
C ASP A 183 5.87 -3.87 9.88
N VAL A 184 6.17 -4.02 11.17
CA VAL A 184 6.01 -5.28 11.91
C VAL A 184 4.56 -5.74 12.02
N ALA A 185 3.60 -4.82 11.78
CA ALA A 185 2.19 -5.14 11.84
C ALA A 185 1.63 -5.62 10.50
N PHE A 186 2.40 -5.54 9.41
CA PHE A 186 1.94 -5.81 8.05
C PHE A 186 0.69 -5.03 7.64
N ALA A 187 0.39 -3.91 8.30
CA ALA A 187 -0.80 -3.09 8.05
C ALA A 187 -0.81 -2.54 6.61
N THR A 188 0.38 -2.24 6.08
CA THR A 188 0.53 -1.84 4.67
C THR A 188 0.22 -2.98 3.71
N VAL A 189 0.48 -4.23 4.09
CA VAL A 189 0.15 -5.41 3.28
C VAL A 189 -1.36 -5.66 3.29
N ASP A 190 -2.02 -5.55 4.44
CA ASP A 190 -3.49 -5.66 4.55
C ASP A 190 -4.20 -4.59 3.73
N LEU A 191 -3.80 -3.33 3.90
CA LEU A 191 -4.37 -2.20 3.17
C LEU A 191 -4.32 -2.41 1.65
N ARG A 192 -3.20 -2.94 1.15
CA ARG A 192 -2.97 -3.15 -0.28
C ARG A 192 -3.79 -4.31 -0.83
N TRP A 193 -4.02 -5.36 -0.04
CA TRP A 193 -4.96 -6.43 -0.37
C TRP A 193 -6.42 -5.97 -0.36
N ASP A 194 -6.82 -5.15 0.61
CA ASP A 194 -8.17 -4.60 0.69
C ASP A 194 -8.46 -3.65 -0.48
N LEU A 195 -7.46 -2.88 -0.91
CA LEU A 195 -7.55 -2.08 -2.14
C LEU A 195 -7.77 -2.95 -3.37
N LEU A 196 -7.05 -4.07 -3.50
CA LEU A 196 -7.24 -5.00 -4.61
C LEU A 196 -8.64 -5.60 -4.63
N ALA A 197 -9.17 -5.96 -3.46
CA ALA A 197 -10.50 -6.54 -3.31
C ALA A 197 -11.61 -5.58 -3.78
N ASP A 198 -11.42 -4.27 -3.60
CA ASP A 198 -12.37 -3.22 -3.96
C ASP A 198 -12.26 -2.73 -5.43
N THR A 199 -11.42 -3.36 -6.26
CA THR A 199 -11.21 -2.94 -7.66
C THR A 199 -11.93 -3.83 -8.68
N ASP A 200 -12.65 -3.20 -9.61
CA ASP A 200 -13.32 -3.88 -10.75
C ASP A 200 -12.38 -4.18 -11.94
N LEU A 201 -11.08 -3.90 -11.82
CA LEU A 201 -10.12 -4.04 -12.93
C LEU A 201 -9.88 -5.52 -13.31
N PRO A 202 -9.31 -5.83 -14.47
CA PRO A 202 -8.78 -7.17 -14.76
C PRO A 202 -7.62 -7.55 -13.81
N VAL A 203 -7.50 -8.81 -13.37
CA VAL A 203 -6.57 -9.27 -12.31
C VAL A 203 -5.13 -8.72 -12.43
N ARG A 204 -4.52 -8.75 -13.62
CA ARG A 204 -3.16 -8.21 -13.83
C ARG A 204 -3.08 -6.68 -13.70
N ALA A 205 -4.12 -5.98 -14.14
CA ALA A 205 -4.21 -4.54 -13.96
C ALA A 205 -4.44 -4.17 -12.48
N ARG A 206 -5.15 -5.02 -11.70
CA ARG A 206 -5.33 -4.82 -10.26
C ARG A 206 -3.99 -4.77 -9.53
N PHE A 207 -3.13 -5.77 -9.73
CA PHE A 207 -1.83 -5.84 -9.05
C PHE A 207 -0.92 -4.66 -9.41
N SER A 208 -0.95 -4.19 -10.67
CA SER A 208 -0.15 -3.03 -11.08
C SER A 208 -0.69 -1.71 -10.52
N ASP A 209 -2.01 -1.55 -10.43
CA ASP A 209 -2.65 -0.33 -9.92
C ASP A 209 -2.55 -0.21 -8.39
N ALA A 210 -2.59 -1.33 -7.69
CA ALA A 210 -2.42 -1.38 -6.23
C ALA A 210 -0.97 -1.11 -5.78
N VAL A 211 -0.02 -1.08 -6.70
CA VAL A 211 1.41 -0.84 -6.45
C VAL A 211 1.77 0.56 -6.91
N GLY A 212 2.47 1.33 -6.06
CA GLY A 212 2.92 2.68 -6.40
C GLY A 212 3.78 2.72 -7.68
N ALA A 213 3.93 3.90 -8.28
CA ALA A 213 4.63 4.01 -9.56
C ALA A 213 6.11 3.60 -9.47
N ALA A 214 6.77 3.95 -8.37
CA ALA A 214 8.16 3.55 -8.06
C ALA A 214 8.29 2.05 -7.78
N GLU A 215 7.23 1.45 -7.24
CA GLU A 215 7.18 0.08 -6.79
C GLU A 215 6.92 -0.90 -7.95
N ARG A 216 6.24 -0.47 -9.01
CA ARG A 216 5.97 -1.27 -10.22
C ARG A 216 7.24 -1.78 -10.90
N GLY A 217 8.29 -0.96 -10.97
CA GLY A 217 9.59 -1.37 -11.51
C GLY A 217 10.28 -2.44 -10.65
N SER A 218 10.13 -2.34 -9.33
CA SER A 218 10.68 -3.33 -8.38
C SER A 218 9.91 -4.64 -8.40
N LEU A 219 8.58 -4.60 -8.56
CA LEU A 219 7.76 -5.79 -8.75
C LEU A 219 8.13 -6.50 -10.07
N HIS A 220 8.29 -5.75 -11.17
CA HIS A 220 8.70 -6.32 -12.46
C HIS A 220 10.08 -6.96 -12.38
N ALA A 221 11.05 -6.28 -11.76
CA ALA A 221 12.39 -6.84 -11.53
C ALA A 221 12.35 -8.07 -10.61
N SER A 222 11.51 -8.09 -9.57
CA SER A 222 11.36 -9.24 -8.66
C SER A 222 10.68 -10.44 -9.34
N LEU A 223 9.87 -10.18 -10.36
CA LEU A 223 9.26 -11.19 -11.24
C LEU A 223 10.23 -11.67 -12.33
N GLU A 224 11.18 -10.84 -12.76
CA GLU A 224 12.14 -11.15 -13.84
C GLU A 224 13.48 -11.73 -13.36
N THR A 225 13.89 -11.50 -12.10
CA THR A 225 15.15 -12.07 -11.54
C THR A 225 15.02 -13.54 -11.13
N THR A 226 14.35 -14.33 -11.97
CA THR A 226 14.31 -15.80 -11.91
C THR A 226 15.26 -16.40 -12.95
#